data_AF-A0A662A5H3-F1
#
_entry.id   AF-A0A662A5H3-F1
#
_cell.length_a   1.000
_cell.length_b   1.000
_cell.length_c   1.000
_cell.angle_alpha   90.00
_cell.angle_beta   90.00
_cell.angle_gamma   90.00
#
_symmetry.space_group_name_H-M   'P 1'
#
loop_
_entity.id
_entity.type
_entity.pdbx_description
1 polymer ?
#
loop_
_entity_poly.entity_id
_entity_poly.type
_entity_poly.pdbx_seq_one_letter_code
_entity_poly.pdbx_strand_id
1 'polypeptide(L)' 'LISYIQPFVDGNKRTARIVSNAILINNKYCPISFRTVDSVDYKKAMLLFYEQNNVTNFKDVFIEQFEFAVKTYF' A
#
# COMPACT_ATOMS: atom_id res chain seq x y z
N LEU A 1 9.59 -1.65 1.19
CA LEU A 1 10.86 -1.92 1.91
C LEU A 1 10.65 -2.36 3.37
N ILE A 2 10.04 -1.54 4.24
CA ILE A 2 9.82 -1.90 5.67
C ILE A 2 9.09 -3.24 5.83
N SER A 3 8.03 -3.48 5.04
CA SER A 3 7.31 -4.77 5.05
C SER A 3 8.11 -5.95 4.50
N TYR A 4 9.22 -5.73 3.81
CA TYR A 4 10.05 -6.80 3.23
C TYR A 4 11.16 -7.20 4.20
N ILE A 5 11.93 -6.22 4.68
CA ILE A 5 13.11 -6.47 5.53
C ILE A 5 12.74 -6.80 6.99
N GLN A 6 11.48 -6.60 7.38
CA GLN A 6 10.94 -6.90 8.73
C GLN A 6 11.84 -6.40 9.88
N PRO A 7 12.12 -5.08 9.99
CA PRO A 7 13.09 -4.59 10.98
C PRO A 7 12.56 -4.56 12.43
N PHE A 8 11.24 -4.69 12.63
CA PHE A 8 10.60 -4.71 13.95
C PHE A 8 10.07 -6.10 14.29
N VAL A 9 9.96 -6.42 15.59
CA VAL A 9 9.37 -7.68 16.09
C VAL A 9 7.90 -7.83 15.68
N ASP A 10 7.15 -6.72 15.70
CA ASP A 10 5.78 -6.64 15.18
C ASP A 10 5.57 -5.22 14.60
N GLY A 11 4.54 -5.06 13.77
CA GLY A 11 4.09 -3.76 13.28
C GLY A 11 4.63 -3.38 11.92
N ASN A 12 5.54 -4.15 11.31
CA ASN A 12 6.17 -3.84 10.01
C ASN A 12 5.16 -3.41 8.93
N LYS A 13 4.06 -4.18 8.79
CA LYS A 13 3.00 -3.89 7.82
C LYS A 13 2.24 -2.59 8.12
N ARG A 14 2.02 -2.29 9.40
CA ARG A 14 1.35 -1.05 9.85
C ARG A 14 2.27 0.14 9.61
N THR A 15 3.52 0.04 10.06
CA THR A 15 4.53 1.09 9.89
C THR A 15 4.75 1.42 8.41
N ALA A 16 4.90 0.42 7.54
CA ALA A 16 5.05 0.66 6.10
C ALA A 16 3.89 1.44 5.49
N ARG A 17 2.64 1.11 5.85
CA ARG A 17 1.46 1.81 5.34
C ARG A 17 1.34 3.24 5.89
N ILE A 18 1.64 3.43 7.18
CA ILE A 18 1.65 4.76 7.79
C ILE A 18 2.69 5.65 7.11
N VAL A 19 3.91 5.15 6.89
CA VAL A 19 4.98 5.89 6.19
C VAL A 19 4.56 6.22 4.75
N SER A 20 3.95 5.26 4.04
CA SER A 20 3.40 5.50 2.70
C SER A 20 2.39 6.66 2.69
N ASN A 21 1.43 6.66 3.62
CA ASN A 21 0.44 7.72 3.74
C ASN A 21 1.05 9.05 4.22
N ALA A 22 2.09 9.02 5.05
CA ALA A 22 2.79 10.24 5.46
C ALA A 22 3.41 10.97 4.25
N ILE A 23 3.97 10.24 3.28
CA ILE A 23 4.49 10.81 2.04
C ILE A 23 3.37 11.45 1.21
N LEU A 24 2.21 10.77 1.08
CA LEU A 24 1.05 11.31 0.36
C LEU A 24 0.56 12.62 1.00
N ILE A 25 0.35 12.61 2.31
CA ILE A 25 -0.13 13.77 3.07
C ILE A 25 0.86 14.94 2.97
N ASN A 26 2.16 14.66 3.07
CA ASN A 26 3.20 15.68 2.92
C ASN A 26 3.14 16.38 1.55
N ASN A 27 2.78 15.63 0.51
CA ASN A 27 2.57 16.14 -0.84
C ASN A 27 1.12 16.57 -1.13
N LYS A 28 0.31 16.79 -0.08
CA LYS A 28 -1.09 17.26 -0.18
C LYS A 28 -2.04 16.32 -0.95
N TYR A 29 -1.73 15.03 -0.98
CA TYR A 29 -2.63 13.99 -1.48
C TYR A 29 -3.40 13.33 -0.35
N CYS A 30 -4.58 12.78 -0.66
CA CYS A 30 -5.38 12.05 0.31
C CYS A 30 -4.68 10.75 0.75
N PRO A 31 -4.78 10.36 2.02
CA PRO A 31 -4.30 9.06 2.48
C PRO A 31 -5.16 7.94 1.89
N ILE A 32 -4.56 6.77 1.69
CA ILE A 32 -5.25 5.60 1.16
C ILE A 32 -5.35 4.47 2.20
N SER A 33 -6.32 3.59 2.01
CA SER A 33 -6.52 2.38 2.80
C SER A 33 -6.67 1.20 1.86
N PHE A 34 -6.03 0.08 2.17
CA PHE A 34 -6.17 -1.16 1.41
C PHE A 34 -7.22 -2.11 2.03
N ARG A 35 -8.11 -1.60 2.90
CA ARG A 35 -9.06 -2.44 3.65
C ARG A 35 -10.11 -3.10 2.76
N THR A 36 -10.46 -2.47 1.64
CA THR A 36 -11.46 -2.98 0.68
C THR A 36 -10.84 -3.89 -0.39
N VAL A 37 -9.51 -4.05 -0.40
CA VAL A 37 -8.81 -4.97 -1.30
C VAL A 37 -8.87 -6.38 -0.73
N ASP A 38 -9.14 -7.36 -1.58
CA ASP A 38 -9.05 -8.76 -1.18
C ASP A 38 -7.64 -9.09 -0.65
N SER A 39 -7.61 -9.80 0.48
CA SER A 39 -6.36 -10.05 1.19
C SER A 39 -5.40 -10.99 0.43
N VAL A 40 -5.93 -11.86 -0.43
CA VAL A 40 -5.15 -12.75 -1.28
C VAL A 40 -4.56 -11.96 -2.44
N ASP A 41 -5.34 -11.11 -3.08
CA ASP A 41 -4.87 -10.30 -4.21
C ASP A 41 -3.81 -9.29 -3.78
N TYR A 42 -4.00 -8.63 -2.63
CA TYR A 42 -2.98 -7.77 -2.05
C TYR A 42 -1.67 -8.53 -1.80
N LYS A 43 -1.73 -9.75 -1.23
CA LYS A 43 -0.52 -10.56 -0.98
C LYS A 43 0.16 -10.99 -2.28
N LYS A 44 -0.60 -11.37 -3.31
CA LYS A 44 -0.05 -11.74 -4.63
C LYS A 44 0.64 -10.55 -5.29
N ALA A 45 0.02 -9.37 -5.29
CA ALA A 45 0.61 -8.14 -5.82
C ALA A 45 1.91 -7.77 -5.09
N MET A 46 1.92 -7.87 -3.75
CA MET A 46 3.11 -7.63 -2.94
C MET A 46 4.22 -8.66 -3.22
N LEU A 47 3.89 -9.94 -3.45
CA LEU A 47 4.85 -10.99 -3.77
C LEU A 47 5.55 -10.69 -5.10
N LEU A 48 4.79 -10.36 -6.15
CA LEU A 48 5.35 -10.00 -7.45
C LEU A 48 6.22 -8.74 -7.37
N PHE A 49 5.78 -7.75 -6.59
CA PHE A 49 6.56 -6.53 -6.38
C PHE A 49 7.91 -6.81 -5.73
N TYR A 50 7.95 -7.61 -4.66
CA TYR A 50 9.20 -7.85 -3.93
C TYR A 50 10.10 -8.90 -4.58
N GLU A 51 9.55 -10.01 -5.05
CA GLU A 51 10.36 -11.14 -5.53
C GLU A 51 10.74 -11.02 -7.01
N GLN A 52 9.93 -10.32 -7.80
CA GLN A 52 10.16 -10.18 -9.25
C GLN A 52 10.43 -8.74 -9.66
N ASN A 53 10.53 -7.81 -8.71
CA ASN A 53 10.67 -6.37 -8.95
C ASN A 53 9.60 -5.83 -9.93
N ASN A 54 8.41 -6.44 -9.93
CA ASN A 54 7.34 -6.11 -10.85
C ASN A 54 6.24 -5.33 -10.13
N VAL A 55 6.18 -4.02 -10.41
CA VAL A 55 5.25 -3.09 -9.74
C VAL A 55 3.84 -3.09 -10.33
N THR A 56 3.62 -3.67 -11.51
CA THR A 56 2.39 -3.49 -12.30
C THR A 56 1.12 -3.76 -11.49
N ASN A 57 0.97 -4.96 -10.92
CA ASN A 57 -0.25 -5.30 -10.17
C ASN A 57 -0.40 -4.48 -8.88
N PHE A 58 0.71 -4.12 -8.22
CA PHE A 58 0.64 -3.29 -7.02
C PHE A 58 0.27 -1.84 -7.36
N LYS A 59 0.71 -1.33 -8.51
CA LYS A 59 0.33 -0.01 -9.03
C LYS A 59 -1.17 0.05 -9.30
N ASP A 60 -1.74 -0.98 -9.91
CA ASP A 60 -3.18 -1.02 -10.20
C ASP A 60 -4.00 -0.98 -8.90
N VAL A 61 -3.65 -1.85 -7.93
CA VAL A 61 -4.25 -1.82 -6.59
C VAL A 61 -4.11 -0.44 -5.94
N PHE A 62 -2.94 0.19 -6.03
CA PHE A 62 -2.72 1.52 -5.47
C PHE A 62 -3.65 2.58 -6.09
N ILE A 63 -3.77 2.61 -7.42
CA ILE A 63 -4.61 3.57 -8.15
C ILE A 63 -6.09 3.36 -7.79
N GLU A 64 -6.56 2.11 -7.79
CA GLU A 64 -7.94 1.79 -7.42
C GLU A 64 -8.28 2.27 -6.00
N GLN A 65 -7.37 2.05 -5.05
CA GLN A 65 -7.58 2.50 -3.67
C GLN A 65 -7.49 4.02 -3.52
N PHE A 66 -6.67 4.68 -4.34
CA PHE A 66 -6.63 6.14 -4.38
C PHE A 66 -7.94 6.71 -4.93
N GLU A 67 -8.42 6.20 -6.05
CA GLU A 67 -9.72 6.59 -6.61
C GLU A 67 -10.87 6.33 -5.65
N PHE A 68 -10.87 5.19 -4.97
CA PHE A 68 -11.87 4.86 -3.95
C PHE A 68 -11.84 5.87 -2.81
N ALA A 69 -10.65 6.24 -2.33
CA ALA A 69 -10.49 7.20 -1.24
C ALA A 69 -11.06 8.58 -1.61
N VAL A 70 -10.77 9.06 -2.82
CA VAL A 70 -11.35 10.30 -3.36
C VAL A 70 -12.87 10.16 -3.42
N LYS A 71 -13.39 9.22 -4.22
CA LYS A 71 -14.85 9.05 -4.44
C LYS A 71 -15.68 8.88 -3.16
N THR A 72 -15.09 8.34 -2.09
CA THR A 72 -15.82 8.00 -0.85
C THR A 72 -15.64 9.05 0.25
N TYR A 73 -14.49 9.71 0.34
CA TYR A 73 -14.14 10.53 1.50
C TYR A 73 -13.72 11.96 1.17
N PHE A 74 -13.36 12.30 -0.08
CA PHE A 74 -12.80 13.60 -0.47
C PHE A 74 -13.41 14.16 -1.76
#